data_AF-A0A0G0N815-F1
#
_entry.id   AF-A0A0G0N815-F1
#
_cell.length_a   1.000
_cell.length_b   1.000
_cell.length_c   1.000
_cell.angle_alpha   90.00
_cell.angle_beta   90.00
_cell.angle_gamma   90.00
#
_symmetry.space_group_name_H-M   'P 1'
#
loop_
_entity.id
_entity.type
_entity.pdbx_description
1 polymer ?
#
loop_
_entity_poly.entity_id
_entity_poly.type
_entity_poly.pdbx_seq_one_letter_code
_entity_poly.pdbx_strand_id
1 'polypeptide(L)'
;MKNTKSSFFERLTGSADARNKIEIDESIDFLEEEKIIATKQDDEAELAIDMYQTPTDIIIRTMVAGVKPEDLQVSIGRDMITLKGSRSMQHEISEKDFFARELYWGSFTRTMMLPAEVDADNAEAIEKHGLLTIKLPKIAKDKTKSLKIKSI
;
A
#
# COMPACT_ATOMS: atom_id res chain seq x y z
N MET A 1 56.41 -18.27 8.32
CA MET A 1 55.40 -19.11 8.99
C MET A 1 54.46 -18.20 9.77
N LYS A 2 53.23 -18.00 9.29
CA LYS A 2 52.21 -17.22 10.01
C LYS A 2 51.10 -18.19 10.41
N ASN A 3 51.04 -18.51 11.70
CA ASN A 3 49.98 -19.32 12.29
C ASN A 3 48.70 -18.49 12.38
N THR A 4 47.73 -18.76 11.51
CA THR A 4 46.36 -18.24 11.65
C THR A 4 45.59 -19.20 12.56
N LYS A 5 45.19 -18.72 13.74
CA LYS A 5 44.27 -19.43 14.63
C LYS A 5 42.92 -19.54 13.93
N SER A 6 42.41 -20.75 13.79
CA SER A 6 41.08 -21.05 13.25
C SER A 6 39.98 -20.36 14.08
N SER A 7 38.96 -19.89 13.38
CA SER A 7 37.82 -19.19 13.97
C SER A 7 37.01 -20.13 14.86
N PHE A 8 36.51 -19.61 15.97
CA PHE A 8 35.63 -20.31 16.92
C PHE A 8 34.44 -21.00 16.23
N PHE A 9 33.97 -20.45 15.11
CA PHE A 9 32.89 -21.00 14.30
C PHE A 9 33.24 -22.31 13.58
N GLU A 10 34.48 -22.50 13.11
CA GLU A 10 34.91 -23.76 12.46
C GLU A 10 34.90 -24.95 13.44
N ARG A 11 35.06 -24.68 14.74
CA ARG A 11 35.01 -25.70 15.80
C ARG A 11 33.58 -26.06 16.19
N LEU A 12 32.61 -25.17 15.95
CA LEU A 12 31.21 -25.39 16.29
C LEU A 12 30.47 -26.19 15.23
N THR A 13 30.80 -25.99 13.95
CA THR A 13 30.06 -26.58 12.84
C THR A 13 30.58 -27.94 12.40
N GLY A 14 31.70 -28.42 12.96
CA GLY A 14 32.11 -29.81 12.90
C GLY A 14 32.06 -30.45 11.51
N SER A 15 32.41 -29.73 10.45
CA SER A 15 32.45 -30.29 9.09
C SER A 15 33.80 -30.02 8.46
N ALA A 16 34.65 -31.04 8.53
CA ALA A 16 35.88 -31.16 7.79
C ALA A 16 35.59 -31.77 6.41
N ASP A 17 36.16 -31.13 5.38
CA ASP A 17 36.63 -31.69 4.10
C ASP A 17 35.74 -32.74 3.40
N ALA A 18 34.97 -32.31 2.40
CA ALA A 18 34.56 -33.16 1.29
C ALA A 18 34.66 -32.36 -0.02
N ARG A 19 35.82 -32.47 -0.66
CA ARG A 19 36.05 -32.05 -2.04
C ARG A 19 35.11 -32.86 -2.93
N ASN A 20 34.21 -32.19 -3.63
CA ASN A 20 33.67 -32.73 -4.88
C ASN A 20 33.67 -31.63 -5.94
N LYS A 21 34.32 -31.96 -7.05
CA LYS A 21 34.61 -31.11 -8.20
C LYS A 21 33.29 -30.92 -8.95
N ILE A 22 32.81 -29.69 -9.08
CA ILE A 22 31.77 -29.35 -10.06
C ILE A 22 32.45 -28.44 -11.07
N GLU A 23 32.61 -28.97 -12.28
CA GLU A 23 33.13 -28.25 -13.43
C GLU A 23 32.14 -27.15 -13.79
N ILE A 24 32.64 -25.91 -13.87
CA ILE A 24 31.87 -24.75 -14.32
C ILE A 24 31.91 -24.79 -15.84
N ASP A 25 30.78 -25.14 -16.45
CA ASP A 25 30.55 -24.92 -17.88
C ASP A 25 30.24 -23.44 -18.09
N GLU A 26 31.14 -22.72 -18.76
CA GLU A 26 31.06 -21.30 -19.09
C GLU A 26 30.06 -20.98 -20.22
N SER A 27 29.01 -21.79 -20.39
CA SER A 27 28.04 -21.61 -21.49
C SER A 27 26.58 -21.90 -21.13
N ILE A 28 26.10 -21.40 -19.99
CA ILE A 28 24.65 -21.36 -19.71
C ILE A 28 24.16 -19.91 -19.72
N ASP A 29 23.89 -19.47 -20.95
CA ASP A 29 22.91 -18.47 -21.41
C ASP A 29 22.22 -17.60 -20.35
N PHE A 30 22.65 -16.34 -20.23
CA PHE A 30 21.97 -15.10 -20.69
C PHE A 30 20.42 -14.98 -20.70
N LEU A 31 19.67 -15.86 -20.02
CA LEU A 31 18.20 -15.91 -20.00
C LEU A 31 17.60 -15.90 -18.59
N GLU A 32 18.34 -15.45 -17.57
CA GLU A 32 17.78 -15.20 -16.23
C GLU A 32 17.34 -13.76 -16.00
N GLU A 33 17.79 -12.79 -16.79
CA GLU A 33 17.33 -11.39 -16.67
C GLU A 33 15.85 -11.22 -17.08
N GLU A 34 15.35 -12.04 -18.00
CA GLU A 34 13.92 -11.99 -18.41
C GLU A 34 12.96 -12.65 -17.41
N LYS A 35 13.47 -13.37 -16.40
CA LYS A 35 12.64 -14.00 -15.35
C LYS A 35 12.47 -13.16 -14.08
N ILE A 36 13.13 -11.99 -14.00
CA ILE A 36 12.88 -10.96 -12.97
C ILE A 36 11.65 -10.11 -13.32
N ILE A 37 11.11 -10.25 -14.54
CA ILE A 37 9.81 -9.71 -14.95
C ILE A 37 8.68 -10.70 -14.57
N ALA A 38 8.91 -11.57 -13.59
CA ALA A 38 7.87 -12.31 -12.90
C ALA A 38 7.06 -11.32 -12.05
N THR A 39 6.04 -10.71 -12.66
CA THR A 39 4.87 -10.09 -12.02
C THR A 39 5.17 -9.46 -10.66
N LYS A 40 5.69 -8.22 -10.64
CA LYS A 40 5.41 -7.31 -9.52
C LYS A 40 3.90 -7.09 -9.53
N GLN A 41 3.18 -8.01 -8.90
CA GLN A 41 1.90 -7.69 -8.34
C GLN A 41 2.26 -6.69 -7.23
N ASP A 42 2.18 -5.40 -7.56
CA ASP A 42 2.42 -4.33 -6.59
C ASP A 42 1.47 -4.61 -5.42
N ASP A 43 2.01 -5.10 -4.30
CA ASP A 43 1.30 -5.22 -3.05
C ASP A 43 1.01 -3.80 -2.55
N GLU A 44 0.02 -3.15 -3.17
CA GLU A 44 -0.47 -1.84 -2.76
C GLU A 44 -1.00 -1.96 -1.34
N ALA A 45 -0.47 -1.16 -0.42
CA ALA A 45 -0.95 -1.19 0.95
C ALA A 45 -2.42 -0.80 1.03
N GLU A 46 -3.15 -1.52 1.87
CA GLU A 46 -4.50 -1.15 2.25
C GLU A 46 -4.44 0.00 3.27
N LEU A 47 -5.03 1.13 2.92
CA LEU A 47 -5.07 2.29 3.80
C LEU A 47 -6.19 2.16 4.82
N ALA A 48 -5.86 2.31 6.11
CA ALA A 48 -6.84 2.38 7.19
C ALA A 48 -7.64 3.68 7.09
N ILE A 49 -8.95 3.60 7.27
CA ILE A 49 -9.88 4.72 7.11
C ILE A 49 -10.94 4.70 8.20
N ASP A 50 -11.42 5.88 8.56
CA ASP A 50 -12.70 6.07 9.25
C ASP A 50 -13.71 6.64 8.26
N MET A 51 -14.93 6.11 8.25
CA MET A 51 -16.04 6.65 7.48
C MET A 51 -17.27 6.80 8.38
N TYR A 52 -17.84 8.00 8.40
CA TYR A 52 -19.03 8.29 9.17
C TYR A 52 -19.88 9.33 8.45
N GLN A 53 -21.09 9.60 8.95
CA GLN A 53 -22.00 10.56 8.34
C GLN A 53 -22.47 11.63 9.33
N THR A 54 -22.71 12.82 8.80
CA THR A 54 -23.55 13.85 9.42
C THR A 54 -24.96 13.78 8.77
N PRO A 55 -25.92 14.62 9.19
CA PRO A 55 -27.19 14.72 8.47
C PRO A 55 -27.03 15.06 6.99
N THR A 56 -26.04 15.89 6.66
CA THR A 56 -25.84 16.47 5.32
C THR A 56 -24.69 15.86 4.54
N ASP A 57 -23.73 15.20 5.19
CA ASP A 57 -22.47 14.79 4.56
C ASP A 57 -22.07 13.36 4.92
N ILE A 58 -21.26 12.75 4.06
CA ILE A 58 -20.38 11.62 4.40
C ILE A 58 -18.98 12.18 4.61
N ILE A 59 -18.32 11.76 5.70
CA ILE A 59 -16.96 12.18 6.05
C ILE A 59 -16.06 10.95 6.06
N ILE A 60 -14.91 11.06 5.40
CA ILE A 60 -13.87 10.04 5.37
C ILE A 60 -12.59 10.63 5.91
N ARG A 61 -11.91 9.91 6.81
CA ARG A 61 -10.63 10.32 7.40
C ARG A 61 -9.59 9.24 7.30
N THR A 62 -8.34 9.64 7.08
CA THR A 62 -7.22 8.70 7.01
C THR A 62 -5.86 9.37 7.19
N MET A 63 -4.89 8.61 7.69
CA MET A 63 -3.53 9.06 7.91
C MET A 63 -2.71 8.99 6.62
N VAL A 64 -2.19 10.13 6.18
CA VAL A 64 -1.32 10.32 5.01
C VAL A 64 -0.01 11.00 5.38
N ALA A 65 0.42 10.89 6.64
CA ALA A 65 1.69 11.47 7.11
C ALA A 65 2.87 11.03 6.23
N GLY A 66 3.69 12.01 5.84
CA GLY A 66 4.85 11.78 4.95
C GLY A 66 4.52 11.71 3.46
N VAL A 67 3.25 11.85 3.06
CA VAL A 67 2.83 11.95 1.65
C VAL A 67 2.59 13.41 1.31
N LYS A 68 3.11 13.88 0.17
CA LYS A 68 2.81 15.22 -0.29
C LYS A 68 1.41 15.28 -0.89
N PRO A 69 0.68 16.42 -0.79
CA PRO A 69 -0.64 16.54 -1.41
C PRO A 69 -0.65 16.26 -2.92
N GLU A 70 0.43 16.59 -3.63
CA GLU A 70 0.60 16.32 -5.06
C GLU A 70 0.67 14.83 -5.42
N ASP A 71 1.04 13.98 -4.45
CA ASP A 71 1.14 12.53 -4.59
C ASP A 71 -0.15 11.82 -4.12
N LEU A 72 -1.21 12.56 -3.80
CA LEU A 72 -2.51 12.03 -3.40
C LEU A 72 -3.53 12.20 -4.53
N GLN A 73 -4.28 11.14 -4.80
CA GLN A 73 -5.37 11.16 -5.76
C GLN A 73 -6.66 10.65 -5.11
N VAL A 74 -7.71 11.46 -5.18
CA VAL A 74 -9.07 11.07 -4.79
C VAL A 74 -9.93 11.02 -6.05
N SER A 75 -10.62 9.91 -6.26
CA SER A 75 -11.57 9.72 -7.36
C SER A 75 -12.92 9.32 -6.80
N ILE A 76 -13.97 10.04 -7.18
CA ILE A 76 -15.34 9.79 -6.73
C ILE A 76 -16.14 9.25 -7.92
N GLY A 77 -16.62 8.02 -7.79
CA GLY A 77 -17.56 7.41 -8.72
C GLY A 77 -19.01 7.60 -8.26
N ARG A 78 -19.94 6.86 -8.87
CA ARG A 78 -21.38 6.95 -8.53
C ARG A 78 -21.69 6.47 -7.12
N ASP A 79 -21.09 5.35 -6.73
CA ASP A 79 -21.39 4.59 -5.51
C ASP A 79 -20.11 4.18 -4.76
N MET A 80 -18.95 4.68 -5.20
CA MET A 80 -17.66 4.38 -4.58
C MET A 80 -16.73 5.58 -4.62
N ILE A 81 -15.76 5.58 -3.73
CA ILE A 81 -14.65 6.52 -3.71
C ILE A 81 -13.34 5.74 -3.62
N THR A 82 -12.34 6.17 -4.38
CA THR A 82 -11.01 5.59 -4.40
C THR A 82 -9.99 6.65 -3.98
N LEU A 83 -9.16 6.31 -2.99
CA LEU A 83 -8.01 7.09 -2.58
C LEU A 83 -6.74 6.34 -2.97
N LYS A 84 -5.82 7.02 -3.65
CA LYS A 84 -4.50 6.51 -4.02
C LYS A 84 -3.41 7.47 -3.58
N GLY A 85 -2.22 6.93 -3.40
CA GLY A 85 -1.00 7.72 -3.26
C GLY A 85 0.23 6.86 -3.06
N SER A 86 1.36 7.49 -2.77
CA SER A 86 2.62 6.77 -2.52
C SER A 86 3.42 7.39 -1.38
N ARG A 87 4.06 6.55 -0.57
CA ARG A 87 5.01 6.94 0.49
C ARG A 87 6.42 6.62 0.03
N SER A 88 7.24 7.64 -0.18
CA SER A 88 8.65 7.48 -0.55
C SER A 88 9.57 7.54 0.66
N MET A 89 10.52 6.60 0.73
CA MET A 89 11.64 6.69 1.67
C MET A 89 12.68 7.67 1.11
N GLN A 90 13.11 8.66 1.89
CA GLN A 90 14.04 9.69 1.42
C GLN A 90 15.50 9.22 1.33
N HIS A 91 15.86 8.15 2.06
CA HIS A 91 17.23 7.66 2.14
C HIS A 91 17.24 6.14 2.02
N GLU A 92 18.13 5.60 1.20
CA GLU A 92 18.38 4.16 1.18
C GLU A 92 19.25 3.80 2.40
N ILE A 93 18.67 3.02 3.30
CA ILE A 93 19.37 2.42 4.43
C ILE A 93 19.52 0.92 4.13
N SER A 94 20.69 0.35 4.40
CA SER A 94 20.90 -1.08 4.19
C SER A 94 20.00 -1.89 5.13
N GLU A 95 19.41 -2.99 4.64
CA GLU A 95 18.52 -3.84 5.44
C GLU A 95 19.17 -4.32 6.76
N LYS A 96 20.48 -4.58 6.75
CA LYS A 96 21.25 -5.03 7.92
C LYS A 96 21.39 -3.97 9.02
N ASP A 97 21.16 -2.69 8.69
CA ASP A 97 21.35 -1.56 9.61
C ASP A 97 20.04 -1.20 10.33
N PHE A 98 18.91 -1.83 9.98
CA PHE A 98 17.66 -1.71 10.74
C PHE A 98 17.68 -2.60 11.98
N PHE A 99 17.34 -2.02 13.13
CA PHE A 99 16.95 -2.80 14.31
C PHE A 99 15.48 -3.24 14.25
N ALA A 100 14.61 -2.42 13.63
CA ALA A 100 13.20 -2.71 13.37
C ALA A 100 12.70 -1.84 12.20
N ARG A 101 11.71 -2.34 11.46
CA ARG A 101 11.08 -1.65 10.33
C ARG A 101 9.59 -1.95 10.29
N GLU A 102 8.79 -1.02 10.81
CA GLU A 102 7.33 -1.14 10.90
C GLU A 102 6.60 -0.19 9.94
N LEU A 103 7.31 0.80 9.40
CA LEU A 103 6.73 1.78 8.47
C LEU A 103 6.60 1.18 7.06
N TYR A 104 5.43 1.38 6.47
CA TYR A 104 5.18 1.06 5.07
C TYR A 104 5.70 2.17 4.15
N TRP A 105 6.43 1.76 3.11
CA TRP A 105 6.90 2.59 2.00
C TRP A 105 6.44 1.94 0.70
N GLY A 106 5.90 2.73 -0.22
CA GLY A 106 5.28 2.23 -1.45
C GLY A 106 3.92 2.87 -1.73
N SER A 107 3.28 2.38 -2.78
CA SER A 107 1.96 2.84 -3.23
C SER A 107 0.84 2.25 -2.37
N PHE A 108 -0.21 3.03 -2.12
CA PHE A 108 -1.40 2.56 -1.43
C PHE A 108 -2.64 2.92 -2.22
N THR A 109 -3.63 2.04 -2.16
CA THR A 109 -4.96 2.27 -2.73
C THR A 109 -6.02 1.79 -1.76
N ARG A 110 -7.08 2.59 -1.63
CA ARG A 110 -8.27 2.20 -0.90
C ARG A 110 -9.52 2.61 -1.65
N THR A 111 -10.33 1.63 -2.04
CA THR A 111 -11.66 1.84 -2.60
C THR A 111 -12.72 1.49 -1.55
N MET A 112 -13.72 2.35 -1.40
CA MET A 112 -14.80 2.20 -0.43
C MET A 112 -16.13 2.47 -1.10
N MET A 113 -17.15 1.68 -0.76
CA MET A 113 -18.52 1.94 -1.17
C MET A 113 -19.09 3.12 -0.40
N LEU A 114 -19.81 4.00 -1.08
CA LEU A 114 -20.51 5.13 -0.48
C LEU A 114 -21.92 4.66 -0.02
N PRO A 115 -22.30 4.92 1.23
CA PRO A 115 -23.61 4.49 1.75
C PRO A 115 -24.78 5.33 1.22
N ALA A 116 -24.51 6.42 0.51
CA ALA A 116 -25.50 7.29 -0.11
C ALA A 116 -24.91 7.97 -1.35
N GLU A 117 -25.79 8.48 -2.22
CA GLU A 117 -25.38 9.34 -3.34
C GLU A 117 -24.84 10.68 -2.82
N VAL A 118 -23.74 11.13 -3.43
CA VAL A 118 -23.03 12.36 -3.04
C VAL A 118 -22.93 13.32 -4.20
N ASP A 119 -22.87 14.60 -3.88
CA ASP A 119 -22.57 15.66 -4.82
C ASP A 119 -21.05 15.79 -4.94
N ALA A 120 -20.48 15.14 -5.96
CA ALA A 120 -19.04 15.10 -6.18
C ALA A 120 -18.46 16.47 -6.60
N ASP A 121 -19.26 17.33 -7.24
CA ASP A 121 -18.82 18.65 -7.70
C ASP A 121 -18.56 19.60 -6.52
N ASN A 122 -19.25 19.37 -5.40
CA ASN A 122 -19.10 20.13 -4.15
C ASN A 122 -18.33 19.38 -3.06
N ALA A 123 -17.63 18.30 -3.41
CA ALA A 123 -16.77 17.57 -2.49
C ALA A 123 -15.53 18.40 -2.11
N GLU A 124 -15.05 18.23 -0.88
CA GLU A 124 -13.87 18.91 -0.34
C GLU A 124 -12.89 17.89 0.24
N ALA A 125 -11.60 18.08 0.01
CA ALA A 125 -10.53 17.28 0.60
C ALA A 125 -9.47 18.21 1.21
N ILE A 126 -9.23 18.06 2.51
CA ILE A 126 -8.24 18.85 3.25
C ILE A 126 -7.27 17.89 3.94
N GLU A 127 -5.98 18.08 3.69
CA GLU A 127 -4.91 17.49 4.48
C GLU A 127 -4.44 18.50 5.54
N LYS A 128 -4.34 18.06 6.79
CA LYS A 128 -3.76 18.84 7.88
C LYS A 128 -2.97 17.94 8.83
N HIS A 129 -1.66 18.19 8.93
CA HIS A 129 -0.75 17.49 9.84
C HIS A 129 -0.70 15.96 9.65
N GLY A 130 -0.75 15.50 8.40
CA GLY A 130 -0.75 14.09 8.02
C GLY A 130 -2.12 13.42 8.13
N LEU A 131 -3.20 14.18 8.35
CA LEU A 131 -4.57 13.66 8.36
C LEU A 131 -5.36 14.22 7.19
N LEU A 132 -5.74 13.35 6.25
CA LEU A 132 -6.64 13.69 5.17
C LEU A 132 -8.09 13.56 5.65
N THR A 133 -8.88 14.61 5.47
CA THR A 133 -10.33 14.62 5.68
C THR A 133 -11.02 14.92 4.36
N ILE A 134 -11.87 14.01 3.90
CA ILE A 134 -12.71 14.16 2.71
C ILE A 134 -14.15 14.35 3.17
N LYS A 135 -14.79 15.43 2.73
CA LYS A 135 -16.18 15.76 3.00
C LYS A 135 -16.98 15.66 1.70
N LEU A 136 -18.01 14.83 1.73
CA LEU A 136 -18.86 14.52 0.59
C LEU A 136 -20.30 14.92 0.91
N PRO A 137 -20.82 16.05 0.38
CA PRO A 137 -22.20 16.42 0.57
C PRO A 137 -23.15 15.36 0.01
N LYS A 138 -24.19 15.00 0.75
CA LYS A 138 -25.22 14.06 0.28
C LYS A 138 -26.16 14.74 -0.69
N ILE A 139 -26.57 14.03 -1.73
CA ILE A 139 -27.68 14.48 -2.58
C ILE A 139 -28.97 14.31 -1.79
N ALA A 140 -29.70 15.39 -1.56
CA ALA A 140 -30.98 15.36 -0.86
C ALA A 140 -32.00 14.50 -1.63
N LYS A 141 -32.32 13.30 -1.11
CA LYS A 141 -33.39 12.45 -1.63
C LYS A 141 -34.69 12.69 -0.87
N ASP A 142 -35.20 13.92 -0.91
CA ASP A 142 -36.48 14.30 -0.24
C ASP A 142 -37.74 13.76 -0.94
N LYS A 143 -37.67 12.60 -1.62
CA LYS A 143 -38.86 12.00 -2.24
C LYS A 143 -38.93 10.51 -1.93
N THR A 144 -39.45 10.19 -0.75
CA THR A 144 -40.09 8.90 -0.50
C THR A 144 -41.23 8.74 -1.51
N LYS A 145 -41.07 7.82 -2.47
CA LYS A 145 -42.15 7.44 -3.38
C LYS A 145 -42.97 6.34 -2.72
N SER A 146 -44.20 6.64 -2.30
CA SER A 146 -45.14 5.62 -1.87
C SER A 146 -45.70 4.89 -3.10
N LEU A 147 -45.68 3.56 -3.06
CA LEU A 147 -46.30 2.73 -4.09
C LEU A 147 -47.68 2.27 -3.58
N LYS A 148 -48.71 2.45 -4.41
CA LYS A 148 -50.02 1.83 -4.15
C LYS A 148 -49.97 0.38 -4.63
N ILE A 149 -50.19 -0.55 -3.70
CA ILE A 149 -50.37 -1.98 -4.01
C ILE A 149 -51.73 -2.14 -4.70
N LYS A 150 -51.75 -2.74 -5.88
CA LYS A 150 -52.98 -3.16 -6.56
C LYS A 150 -53.14 -4.66 -6.37
N SER A 151 -54.32 -5.10 -5.93
CA SER A 151 -54.73 -6.50 -6.04
C SER A 151 -55.20 -6.75 -7.47
N ILE A 152 -54.83 -7.89 -8.03
CA ILE A 152 -55.51 -8.50 -9.18
C ILE A 152 -56.72 -9.27 -8.64
#